data_AF-A0A3L6Q7Y0-F1
#
_entry.id   AF-A0A3L6Q7Y0-F1
#
_cell.length_a   1.000
_cell.length_b   1.000
_cell.length_c   1.000
_cell.angle_alpha   90.00
_cell.angle_beta   90.00
_cell.angle_gamma   90.00
#
_symmetry.space_group_name_H-M   'P 1'
#
loop_
_entity.id
_entity.type
_entity.pdbx_description
1 polymer ?
#
loop_
_entity_poly.entity_id
_entity_poly.type
_entity_poly.pdbx_seq_one_letter_code
_entity_poly.pdbx_strand_id
1 'polypeptide(L)' 'MCSSIGAETVATTLALAEQHHCVELKDASIKFISSRGVLGAVMKSEGFDHLAASCPLILLDILDKLASLGV' A
#
# COMPACT_ATOMS: atom_id res chain seq x y z
N MET A 1 -0.54 -15.01 12.78
CA MET A 1 0.09 -15.24 11.46
C MET A 1 -0.73 -14.73 10.27
N CYS A 2 -1.97 -14.22 10.45
CA CYS A 2 -2.78 -13.73 9.32
C CYS A 2 -2.53 -12.26 8.91
N SER A 3 -1.99 -11.42 9.80
CA SER A 3 -1.79 -9.98 9.50
C SER A 3 -0.64 -9.74 8.53
N SER A 4 0.40 -10.57 8.58
CA SER A 4 1.55 -10.53 7.66
C SER A 4 1.15 -10.93 6.24
N ILE A 5 0.29 -11.95 6.09
CA ILE A 5 -0.22 -12.39 4.78
C ILE A 5 -0.98 -11.26 4.10
N GLY A 6 -1.81 -10.53 4.84
CA GLY A 6 -2.51 -9.35 4.32
C GLY A 6 -1.56 -8.23 3.90
N ALA A 7 -0.54 -7.96 4.71
CA ALA A 7 0.43 -6.90 4.42
C ALA A 7 1.28 -7.19 3.17
N GLU A 8 1.81 -8.39 3.06
CA GLU A 8 2.66 -8.83 1.94
C GLU A 8 1.85 -8.93 0.64
N THR A 9 0.62 -9.45 0.71
CA THR A 9 -0.29 -9.51 -0.44
C THR A 9 -0.60 -8.10 -0.95
N VAL A 10 -0.86 -7.16 -0.05
CA VAL A 10 -1.16 -5.78 -0.41
C VAL A 10 0.05 -5.06 -0.96
N ALA A 11 1.25 -5.25 -0.38
CA ALA A 11 2.49 -4.69 -0.91
C ALA A 11 2.77 -5.20 -2.34
N THR A 12 2.62 -6.51 -2.56
CA THR A 12 2.79 -7.13 -3.88
C THR A 12 1.75 -6.62 -4.88
N THR A 13 0.48 -6.50 -4.46
CA THR A 13 -0.60 -5.98 -5.31
C THR A 13 -0.37 -4.51 -5.67
N LEU A 14 0.10 -3.71 -4.71
CA LEU A 14 0.43 -2.29 -4.93
C LEU A 14 1.62 -2.15 -5.89
N ALA A 15 2.63 -3.02 -5.77
CA ALA A 15 3.77 -3.04 -6.67
C ALA A 15 3.40 -3.45 -8.10
N LEU A 16 2.47 -4.40 -8.25
CA LEU A 16 1.89 -4.77 -9.55
C LEU A 16 1.05 -3.63 -10.14
N ALA A 17 0.26 -2.95 -9.31
CA ALA A 17 -0.54 -1.80 -9.76
C ALA A 17 0.33 -0.67 -10.29
N GLU A 18 1.44 -0.36 -9.61
CA GLU A 18 2.41 0.64 -10.07
C GLU A 18 3.09 0.21 -11.38
N GLN A 19 3.57 -1.03 -11.46
CA GLN A 19 4.22 -1.55 -12.68
C GLN A 19 3.32 -1.49 -13.91
N HIS A 20 2.00 -1.70 -13.75
CA HIS A 20 1.04 -1.68 -14.84
C HIS A 20 0.31 -0.33 -14.98
N HIS A 21 0.68 0.70 -14.21
CA HIS A 21 -0.04 1.97 -14.09
C HIS A 21 -1.56 1.82 -13.89
N CYS A 22 -1.96 0.76 -13.19
CA CYS A 22 -3.36 0.45 -12.92
C CYS A 22 -3.83 1.25 -11.70
N VAL A 23 -4.33 2.45 -11.96
CA VAL A 23 -4.76 3.41 -10.92
C VAL A 23 -5.86 2.82 -10.03
N GLU A 24 -6.78 2.04 -10.58
CA GLU A 24 -7.88 1.43 -9.82
C GLU A 24 -7.38 0.41 -8.79
N LEU A 25 -6.42 -0.44 -9.17
CA LEU A 25 -5.84 -1.45 -8.28
C LEU A 25 -4.97 -0.79 -7.20
N LYS A 26 -4.29 0.31 -7.57
CA LYS A 26 -3.54 1.15 -6.63
C LYS A 26 -4.49 1.73 -5.59
N ASP A 27 -5.56 2.39 -6.02
CA ASP A 27 -6.54 3.04 -5.12
C ASP A 27 -7.21 2.02 -4.19
N ALA A 28 -7.64 0.87 -4.73
CA ALA A 28 -8.24 -0.20 -3.95
C ALA A 28 -7.29 -0.75 -2.88
N SER A 29 -6.00 -0.90 -3.22
CA SER A 29 -4.97 -1.36 -2.28
C SER A 29 -4.75 -0.33 -1.17
N ILE A 30 -4.61 0.95 -1.51
CA ILE A 30 -4.44 2.04 -0.53
C ILE A 30 -5.66 2.14 0.40
N LYS A 31 -6.86 2.00 -0.16
CA LYS A 31 -8.12 2.01 0.60
C LYS A 31 -8.21 0.83 1.56
N PHE A 32 -7.71 -0.33 1.15
CA PHE A 32 -7.64 -1.51 2.02
C PHE A 32 -6.63 -1.33 3.16
N ILE A 33 -5.44 -0.78 2.87
CA ILE A 33 -4.42 -0.44 3.88
C ILE A 33 -5.03 0.48 4.94
N SER A 34 -5.72 1.52 4.47
CA SER A 34 -6.35 2.53 5.30
C SER A 34 -7.50 1.96 6.14
N SER A 35 -8.36 1.14 5.52
CA SER A 35 -9.51 0.53 6.20
C SER A 35 -9.12 -0.48 7.27
N ARG A 36 -8.09 -1.31 7.04
CA ARG A 36 -7.66 -2.31 8.01
C ARG A 36 -6.60 -1.81 9.00
N GLY A 37 -6.09 -0.58 8.84
CA GLY A 37 -5.01 -0.06 9.68
C GLY A 37 -3.72 -0.89 9.59
N VAL A 38 -3.54 -1.65 8.50
CA VAL A 38 -2.39 -2.56 8.32
C VAL A 38 -1.18 -1.85 7.72
N LEU A 39 -1.22 -0.52 7.60
CA LEU A 39 -0.13 0.27 7.03
C LEU A 39 1.21 -0.04 7.68
N GLY A 40 1.27 -0.11 9.01
CA GLY A 40 2.51 -0.39 9.72
C GLY A 40 3.07 -1.79 9.45
N ALA A 41 2.22 -2.75 9.07
CA ALA A 41 2.65 -4.08 8.66
C ALA A 41 3.08 -4.09 7.18
N VAL A 42 2.37 -3.34 6.31
CA VAL A 42 2.71 -3.18 4.90
C VAL A 42 4.06 -2.47 4.76
N MET A 43 4.28 -1.37 5.49
CA MET A 43 5.55 -0.63 5.52
C MET A 43 6.72 -1.46 6.06
N LYS A 44 6.47 -2.52 6.83
CA LYS A 44 7.51 -3.44 7.31
C LYS A 44 7.74 -4.63 6.38
N SER A 45 6.96 -4.72 5.30
CA SER A 45 7.12 -5.80 4.33
C SER A 45 8.20 -5.42 3.32
N GLU A 46 9.04 -6.40 2.98
CA GLU A 46 10.13 -6.23 2.02
C GLU A 46 9.61 -5.79 0.63
N GLY A 47 8.42 -6.26 0.24
CA GLY A 47 7.76 -5.86 -1.00
C GLY A 47 7.38 -4.37 -1.04
N PHE A 48 7.05 -3.78 0.12
CA PHE A 48 6.76 -2.35 0.19
C PHE A 48 8.04 -1.52 0.22
N ASP A 49 9.10 -1.97 0.88
CA ASP A 49 10.40 -1.28 0.87
C ASP A 49 10.95 -1.16 -0.55
N HIS A 50 10.91 -2.25 -1.33
CA HIS A 50 11.30 -2.23 -2.74
C HIS A 50 10.43 -1.28 -3.58
N LEU A 51 9.13 -1.25 -3.31
CA LEU A 51 8.21 -0.38 -4.00
C LEU A 51 8.44 1.09 -3.66
N ALA A 52 8.65 1.41 -2.39
CA ALA A 52 8.94 2.76 -1.91
C ALA A 52 10.29 3.26 -2.43
N ALA A 53 11.29 2.38 -2.55
CA ALA A 53 12.57 2.71 -3.16
C ALA A 53 12.45 3.00 -4.66
N SER A 54 11.58 2.27 -5.36
CA SER A 54 11.35 2.46 -6.81
C SER A 54 10.48 3.69 -7.08
N CYS A 55 9.43 3.88 -6.28
CA CYS A 55 8.41 4.92 -6.47
C CYS A 55 8.05 5.56 -5.12
N PRO A 56 8.83 6.53 -4.62
CA PRO A 56 8.59 7.14 -3.31
C PRO A 56 7.27 7.93 -3.24
N LEU A 57 6.70 8.32 -4.39
CA LEU A 57 5.40 9.00 -4.48
C LEU A 57 4.23 8.13 -3.98
N ILE A 58 4.38 6.80 -3.98
CA ILE A 58 3.36 5.88 -3.49
C ILE A 58 3.04 6.12 -2.01
N LEU A 59 4.04 6.52 -1.22
CA LEU A 59 3.87 6.85 0.19
C LEU A 59 3.03 8.12 0.36
N LEU A 60 3.24 9.12 -0.50
CA LEU A 60 2.43 10.34 -0.50
C LEU A 60 0.98 10.03 -0.86
N ASP A 61 0.74 9.24 -1.89
CA ASP A 61 -0.61 8.78 -2.28
C ASP A 61 -1.34 8.08 -1.12
N ILE A 62 -0.61 7.24 -0.37
CA ILE A 62 -1.15 6.53 0.80
C ILE A 62 -1.49 7.51 1.93
N LEU A 63 -0.57 8.42 2.24
CA LEU A 63 -0.75 9.43 3.28
C LEU A 63 -1.89 10.40 2.95
N ASP A 64 -2.02 10.82 1.70
CA ASP A 64 -3.10 11.68 1.22
C ASP A 64 -4.47 11.02 1.37
N LYS A 65 -4.57 9.73 1.01
CA LYS A 65 -5.79 8.95 1.22
C LYS A 65 -6.14 8.78 2.68
N LEU A 66 -5.15 8.58 3.55
CA LEU A 66 -5.35 8.49 4.98
C LEU A 66 -5.80 9.82 5.58
N ALA A 67 -5.19 10.93 5.15
CA ALA A 67 -5.58 12.28 5.56
C ALA A 67 -7.01 12.62 5.10
N SER A 68 -7.39 12.20 3.89
CA SER A 68 -8.77 12.33 3.38
C SER A 68 -9.77 11.42 4.09
N LEU A 69 -9.33 10.35 4.75
CA LEU A 69 -10.22 9.44 5.50
C LEU A 69 -10.64 9.99 6.87
N GLY A 70 -10.01 11.07 7.35
CA GLY A 70 -10.41 11.76 8.59
C GLY A 70 -10.34 10.86 9.83
N VAL A 71 -9.17 10.29 10.11
CA VAL A 71 -8.86 9.71 11.44
C VAL A 71 -8.38 10.81 12.38
#